data_AF-A0A315DHZ5-F1
#
_entry.id   AF-A0A315DHZ5-F1
#
_cell.length_a   1.000
_cell.length_b   1.000
_cell.length_c   1.000
_cell.angle_alpha   90.00
_cell.angle_beta   90.00
_cell.angle_gamma   90.00
#
_symmetry.space_group_name_H-M   'P 1'
#
loop_
_entity.id
_entity.type
_entity.pdbx_description
1 polymer ?
#
loop_
_entity_poly.entity_id
_entity_poly.type
_entity_poly.pdbx_seq_one_letter_code
_entity_poly.pdbx_strand_id
1 'polypeptide(L)'
;MSEVGEMMRNNGRVGSQQVVPQAVVADIAKGASPEQFAQAGYPWLKGWSYRNMWWISHNSHGAYMARGIPVQSLYIDPKAEMVIARFGSHPIASGNANDPFTLPAFAAMADALMKRP
;
A
#
# COMPACT_ATOMS: atom_id res chain seq x y z
N MET A 1 -10.33 -9.60 -2.22
CA MET A 1 -9.29 -8.68 -1.70
C MET A 1 -8.60 -7.89 -2.81
N SER A 2 -8.14 -8.53 -3.89
CA SER A 2 -7.62 -7.82 -5.06
C SER A 2 -8.61 -6.82 -5.64
N GLU A 3 -9.90 -7.17 -5.72
CA GLU A 3 -10.97 -6.25 -6.19
C GLU A 3 -11.12 -5.00 -5.31
N VAL A 4 -10.90 -5.12 -4.00
CA VAL A 4 -10.90 -3.96 -3.10
C VAL A 4 -9.70 -3.07 -3.40
N GLY A 5 -8.52 -3.66 -3.61
CA GLY A 5 -7.33 -2.91 -4.00
C GLY A 5 -7.49 -2.24 -5.36
N GLU A 6 -8.11 -2.93 -6.31
CA GLU A 6 -8.36 -2.43 -7.66
C GLU A 6 -9.41 -1.31 -7.67
N MET A 7 -10.43 -1.43 -6.83
CA MET A 7 -11.38 -0.35 -6.58
C MET A 7 -10.65 0.90 -6.07
N MET A 8 -9.76 0.75 -5.09
CA MET A 8 -8.98 1.86 -4.55
C MET A 8 -8.00 2.44 -5.59
N ARG A 9 -7.35 1.59 -6.40
CA ARG A 9 -6.51 2.02 -7.52
C ARG A 9 -7.29 2.83 -8.55
N ASN A 10 -8.53 2.44 -8.82
CA ASN A 10 -9.46 3.09 -9.75
C ASN A 10 -10.30 4.18 -9.08
N ASN A 11 -9.74 4.91 -8.12
CA ASN A 11 -10.39 6.07 -7.47
C ASN A 11 -11.76 5.75 -6.85
N GLY A 12 -11.92 4.54 -6.33
CA GLY A 12 -13.13 4.07 -5.65
C GLY A 12 -14.20 3.46 -6.55
N ARG A 13 -13.88 3.17 -7.82
CA ARG A 13 -14.82 2.59 -8.80
C ARG A 13 -14.66 1.09 -8.98
N VAL A 14 -15.78 0.42 -9.21
CA VAL A 14 -15.83 -0.97 -9.72
C VAL A 14 -16.62 -0.94 -11.02
N GLY A 15 -15.94 -1.14 -12.15
CA GLY A 15 -16.53 -0.91 -13.47
C GLY A 15 -17.04 0.53 -13.63
N SER A 16 -18.32 0.69 -13.96
CA SER A 16 -18.95 2.01 -14.09
C SER A 16 -19.43 2.60 -12.75
N GLN A 17 -19.54 1.80 -11.69
CA GLN A 17 -20.12 2.21 -10.41
C GLN A 17 -19.09 2.88 -9.49
N GLN A 18 -19.47 4.01 -8.88
CA GLN A 18 -18.70 4.66 -7.81
C GLN A 18 -19.10 4.05 -6.46
N VAL A 19 -18.23 3.25 -5.85
CA VAL A 19 -18.49 2.56 -4.57
C VAL A 19 -17.98 3.39 -3.40
N VAL A 20 -16.74 3.92 -3.50
CA VAL A 20 -16.15 4.85 -2.53
C VAL A 20 -15.97 6.20 -3.21
N PRO A 21 -16.39 7.34 -2.64
CA PRO A 21 -16.19 8.64 -3.30
C PRO A 21 -14.72 8.89 -3.66
N GLN A 22 -14.45 9.37 -4.87
CA GLN A 22 -13.08 9.67 -5.33
C GLN A 22 -12.34 10.60 -4.35
N ALA A 23 -13.03 11.58 -3.77
CA ALA A 23 -12.44 12.49 -2.78
C ALA A 23 -11.91 11.76 -1.54
N VAL A 24 -12.55 10.66 -1.12
CA VAL A 24 -12.09 9.84 0.02
C VAL A 24 -10.81 9.08 -0.34
N VAL A 25 -10.75 8.51 -1.54
CA VAL A 25 -9.54 7.82 -2.03
C VAL A 25 -8.38 8.79 -2.20
N ALA A 26 -8.64 9.96 -2.77
CA ALA A 26 -7.64 11.03 -2.91
C ALA A 26 -7.14 11.52 -1.54
N ASP A 27 -8.04 11.67 -0.56
CA ASP A 27 -7.69 12.03 0.80
C ASP A 27 -6.78 10.97 1.44
N ILE A 28 -7.11 9.68 1.32
CA ILE A 28 -6.28 8.57 1.78
C ILE A 28 -4.89 8.62 1.15
N ALA A 29 -4.82 8.67 -0.19
CA ALA A 29 -3.56 8.60 -0.93
C ALA A 29 -2.64 9.80 -0.69
N LYS A 30 -3.19 10.96 -0.33
CA LYS A 30 -2.43 12.14 0.09
C LYS A 30 -1.58 11.89 1.35
N GLY A 31 -2.01 10.96 2.22
CA GLY A 31 -1.34 10.66 3.47
C GLY A 31 -1.46 11.77 4.54
N ALA A 32 -0.73 11.56 5.63
CA ALA A 32 -0.63 12.47 6.77
C ALA A 32 0.84 12.89 6.99
N SER A 33 1.16 13.54 8.11
CA SER A 33 2.53 13.98 8.42
C SER A 33 3.46 12.78 8.60
N PRO A 34 4.52 12.63 7.77
CA PRO A 34 5.56 11.64 7.98
C PRO A 34 6.36 11.88 9.28
N GLU A 35 6.48 13.14 9.71
CA GLU A 35 7.21 13.52 10.93
C GLU A 35 6.49 13.01 12.18
N GLN A 36 5.16 13.15 12.23
CA GLN A 36 4.36 12.58 13.32
C GLN A 36 4.43 11.06 13.31
N PHE A 37 4.34 10.46 12.12
CA PHE A 37 4.41 9.00 11.96
C PHE A 37 5.78 8.43 12.39
N ALA A 38 6.88 9.16 12.16
CA ALA A 38 8.22 8.74 12.54
C ALA A 38 8.36 8.45 14.05
N GLN A 39 7.56 9.10 14.88
CA GLN A 39 7.54 8.89 16.34
C GLN A 39 7.11 7.48 16.74
N ALA A 40 6.38 6.76 15.87
CA ALA A 40 6.00 5.36 16.10
C ALA A 40 7.18 4.39 16.00
N GLY A 41 8.34 4.82 15.48
CA GLY A 41 9.58 4.06 15.56
C GLY A 41 9.67 2.84 14.64
N TYR A 42 8.90 2.81 13.53
CA TYR A 42 8.98 1.72 12.56
C TYR A 42 10.25 1.81 11.68
N PRO A 43 11.26 0.93 11.86
CA PRO A 43 12.57 1.09 11.23
C PRO A 43 12.53 0.96 9.70
N TRP A 44 11.58 0.18 9.16
CA TRP A 44 11.46 -0.11 7.73
C TRP A 44 10.48 0.81 6.98
N LEU A 45 9.81 1.73 7.69
CA LEU A 45 8.77 2.60 7.13
C LEU A 45 9.17 4.08 7.22
N LYS A 46 10.46 4.36 7.05
CA LYS A 46 10.99 5.73 7.11
C LYS A 46 10.36 6.57 6.01
N GLY A 47 9.87 7.75 6.38
CA GLY A 47 9.21 8.67 5.45
C GLY A 47 7.76 8.29 5.12
N TRP A 48 7.23 7.21 5.69
CA TRP A 48 5.82 6.84 5.51
C TRP A 48 4.91 7.70 6.38
N SER A 49 3.61 7.65 6.11
CA SER A 49 2.57 8.18 6.99
C SER A 49 1.40 7.21 7.12
N TYR A 50 0.45 7.52 7.99
CA TYR A 50 -0.79 6.75 8.16
C TYR A 50 -2.01 7.67 8.07
N ARG A 51 -3.03 7.26 7.30
CA ARG A 51 -4.26 8.03 7.13
C ARG A 51 -5.46 7.12 6.87
N ASN A 52 -6.56 7.35 7.59
CA ASN A 52 -7.84 6.66 7.39
C ASN A 52 -7.72 5.14 7.22
N MET A 53 -6.93 4.50 8.09
CA MET A 53 -6.65 3.06 8.09
C MET A 53 -5.65 2.53 7.05
N TRP A 54 -4.96 3.40 6.32
CA TRP A 54 -3.95 3.05 5.31
C TRP A 54 -2.56 3.52 5.68
N TRP A 55 -1.55 2.78 5.22
CA TRP A 55 -0.12 3.11 5.31
C TRP A 55 0.34 3.66 3.95
N ILE A 56 0.88 4.88 3.94
CA ILE A 56 1.21 5.62 2.71
C ILE A 56 2.72 5.72 2.63
N SER A 57 3.30 5.22 1.54
CA SER A 57 4.75 5.10 1.40
C SER A 57 5.47 6.40 1.05
N HIS A 58 4.77 7.35 0.44
CA HIS A 58 5.34 8.55 -0.16
C HIS A 58 6.47 8.27 -1.17
N ASN A 59 6.52 7.05 -1.73
CA ASN A 59 7.48 6.72 -2.78
C ASN A 59 7.10 7.41 -4.10
N SER A 60 7.99 7.36 -5.08
CA SER A 60 7.79 7.98 -6.41
C SER A 60 6.65 7.36 -7.24
N HIS A 61 6.01 6.31 -6.73
CA HIS A 61 4.87 5.63 -7.36
C HIS A 61 3.54 5.99 -6.70
N GLY A 62 3.58 6.71 -5.56
CA GLY A 62 2.39 7.00 -4.77
C GLY A 62 1.76 5.75 -4.15
N ALA A 63 2.57 4.73 -3.84
CA ALA A 63 2.06 3.47 -3.34
C ALA A 63 1.55 3.57 -1.89
N TYR A 64 0.49 2.83 -1.60
CA TYR A 64 -0.12 2.76 -0.27
C TYR A 64 -0.69 1.36 -0.03
N MET A 65 -0.93 1.02 1.24
CA MET A 65 -1.34 -0.34 1.57
C MET A 65 -2.12 -0.47 2.87
N ALA A 66 -2.96 -1.50 2.94
CA ALA A 66 -3.48 -2.02 4.18
C ALA A 66 -2.59 -3.17 4.68
N ARG A 67 -2.41 -3.26 6.00
CA ARG A 67 -1.50 -4.21 6.65
C ARG A 67 -2.21 -4.94 7.78
N GLY A 68 -1.97 -6.24 7.92
CA GLY A 68 -2.47 -7.07 9.01
C GLY A 68 -1.42 -8.07 9.48
N ILE A 69 -1.33 -8.26 10.80
CA ILE A 69 -0.42 -9.22 11.43
C ILE A 69 -1.02 -10.65 11.32
N PRO A 70 -0.20 -11.71 11.15
CA PRO A 70 1.26 -11.68 11.04
C PRO A 70 1.76 -11.25 9.66
N VAL A 71 1.01 -11.53 8.58
CA VAL A 71 1.54 -11.43 7.20
C VAL A 71 0.47 -11.18 6.14
N GLN A 72 -0.45 -10.27 6.42
CA GLN A 72 -1.51 -9.89 5.49
C GLN A 72 -1.17 -8.51 4.91
N SER A 73 -1.22 -8.37 3.59
CA SER A 73 -1.06 -7.05 2.96
C SER A 73 -1.88 -6.92 1.69
N LEU A 74 -2.51 -5.76 1.54
CA LEU A 74 -3.09 -5.30 0.28
C LEU A 74 -2.30 -4.07 -0.16
N TYR A 75 -1.35 -4.25 -1.07
CA TYR A 75 -0.47 -3.21 -1.61
C TYR A 75 -1.02 -2.70 -2.94
N ILE A 76 -1.06 -1.38 -3.10
CA ILE A 76 -1.58 -0.71 -4.28
C ILE A 76 -0.49 0.22 -4.80
N ASP A 77 -0.11 0.04 -6.05
CA ASP A 77 0.78 0.92 -6.80
C ASP A 77 -0.01 1.52 -7.97
N PRO A 78 -0.48 2.78 -7.84
CA PRO A 78 -1.24 3.44 -8.89
C PRO A 78 -0.42 3.66 -10.16
N LYS A 79 0.88 3.93 -10.04
CA LYS A 79 1.76 4.26 -11.16
C LYS A 79 2.07 3.04 -12.02
N ALA A 80 2.31 1.90 -11.39
CA ALA A 80 2.53 0.63 -12.08
C ALA A 80 1.23 -0.13 -12.41
N GLU A 81 0.07 0.48 -12.15
CA GLU A 81 -1.24 -0.13 -12.33
C GLU A 81 -1.37 -1.51 -11.66
N MET A 82 -0.83 -1.65 -10.45
CA MET A 82 -0.63 -2.94 -9.81
C MET A 82 -1.31 -3.02 -8.43
N VAL A 83 -1.92 -4.17 -8.17
CA VAL A 83 -2.43 -4.55 -6.84
C VAL A 83 -1.86 -5.90 -6.43
N ILE A 84 -1.31 -5.98 -5.22
CA ILE A 84 -0.83 -7.23 -4.62
C ILE A 84 -1.68 -7.51 -3.38
N ALA A 85 -2.47 -8.59 -3.46
CA ALA A 85 -3.12 -9.19 -2.29
C ALA A 85 -2.25 -10.37 -1.81
N ARG A 86 -1.57 -10.20 -0.68
CA ARG A 86 -0.72 -11.22 -0.08
C ARG A 86 -1.33 -11.71 1.23
N PHE A 87 -1.51 -13.03 1.30
CA PHE A 87 -1.89 -13.73 2.51
C PHE A 87 -0.76 -14.65 2.93
N GLY A 88 -0.38 -14.60 4.20
CA GLY A 88 0.68 -15.45 4.74
C GLY A 88 0.49 -15.77 6.22
N SER A 89 1.25 -16.76 6.67
CA SER A 89 1.18 -17.34 8.02
C SER A 89 2.57 -17.49 8.66
N HIS A 90 3.49 -16.56 8.33
CA HIS A 90 4.86 -16.55 8.86
C HIS A 90 4.85 -16.68 10.39
N PRO A 91 5.70 -17.56 10.96
CA PRO A 91 5.65 -17.90 12.39
C PRO A 91 5.97 -16.72 13.30
N ILE A 92 6.71 -15.73 12.80
CA ILE A 92 6.99 -14.48 13.51
C ILE A 92 5.93 -13.44 13.14
N ALA A 93 5.08 -13.10 14.11
CA ALA A 93 4.00 -12.13 14.00
C ALA A 93 4.48 -10.68 14.12
N SER A 94 5.41 -10.28 13.26
CA SER A 94 5.99 -8.93 13.27
C SER A 94 6.18 -8.39 11.86
N GLY A 95 5.73 -7.14 11.64
CA GLY A 95 6.02 -6.40 10.42
C GLY A 95 7.53 -6.28 10.20
N ASN A 96 8.31 -6.06 11.27
CA ASN A 96 9.77 -5.93 11.19
C ASN A 96 10.47 -7.19 10.66
N ALA A 97 9.88 -8.38 10.83
CA ALA A 97 10.43 -9.63 10.29
C ALA A 97 10.11 -9.82 8.80
N ASN A 98 9.15 -9.09 8.24
CA ASN A 98 8.63 -9.27 6.89
C ASN A 98 8.98 -8.10 5.96
N ASP A 99 8.81 -6.87 6.44
CA ASP A 99 9.01 -5.61 5.69
C ASP A 99 10.34 -5.52 4.91
N PRO A 100 11.51 -5.94 5.44
CA PRO A 100 12.76 -5.87 4.68
C PRO A 100 12.80 -6.79 3.45
N PHE A 101 11.91 -7.77 3.37
CA PHE A 101 11.82 -8.68 2.21
C PHE A 101 10.66 -8.31 1.30
N THR A 102 9.51 -7.96 1.87
CA THR A 102 8.27 -7.80 1.11
C THR A 102 8.18 -6.46 0.41
N LEU A 103 8.59 -5.37 1.07
CA LEU A 103 8.50 -4.03 0.48
C LEU A 103 9.44 -3.90 -0.74
N PRO A 104 10.71 -4.34 -0.70
CA PRO A 104 11.55 -4.34 -1.90
C PRO A 104 11.03 -5.26 -3.00
N ALA A 105 10.47 -6.42 -2.65
CA ALA A 105 9.89 -7.33 -3.63
C ALA A 105 8.69 -6.70 -4.36
N PHE A 106 7.83 -5.98 -3.65
CA PHE A 106 6.70 -5.26 -4.25
C PHE A 106 7.17 -4.15 -5.20
N ALA A 107 8.14 -3.34 -4.79
CA ALA A 107 8.73 -2.31 -5.64
C ALA A 107 9.38 -2.91 -6.90
N ALA A 108 10.14 -4.01 -6.76
CA ALA A 108 10.78 -4.67 -7.88
C ALA A 108 9.76 -5.23 -8.90
N MET A 109 8.64 -5.78 -8.43
CA MET A 109 7.56 -6.22 -9.32
C MET A 109 6.92 -5.03 -10.07
N ALA A 110 6.69 -3.90 -9.39
CA ALA A 110 6.19 -2.68 -10.02
C ALA A 110 7.14 -2.19 -11.13
N ASP A 111 8.44 -2.10 -10.83
CA ASP A 111 9.46 -1.71 -11.79
C ASP A 111 9.54 -2.67 -12.98
N ALA A 112 9.39 -3.97 -12.75
CA ALA A 112 9.39 -4.97 -13.80
C ALA A 112 8.16 -4.83 -14.72
N LEU A 113 6.98 -4.57 -14.16
CA LEU A 113 5.76 -4.36 -14.95
C LEU A 113 5.84 -3.11 -15.83
N MET A 114 6.34 -2.00 -15.30
CA MET A 114 6.49 -0.75 -16.05
C MET A 114 7.53 -0.81 -17.19
N LYS A 115 8.43 -1.80 -17.17
CA LYS A 115 9.44 -2.01 -18.23
C LYS A 115 8.93 -2.87 -19.38
N ARG A 116 7.76 -3.50 -19.26
CA ARG A 116 7.19 -4.33 -20.32
C ARG A 116 6.61 -3.40 -21.40
N PRO A 117 6.90 -3.64 -22.68
CA PRO A 117 6.39 -2.84 -23.79
C PRO A 117 4.87 -2.97 -23.95
#